data_AF-A0A0C4PKQ9-F1
#
_entry.id   AF-A0A0C4PKQ9-F1
#
_cell.length_a   1.000
_cell.length_b   1.000
_cell.length_c   1.000
_cell.angle_alpha   90.00
_cell.angle_beta   90.00
_cell.angle_gamma   90.00
#
_symmetry.space_group_name_H-M   'P 1'
#
loop_
_entity.id
_entity.type
_entity.pdbx_description
1 polymer ?
#
loop_
_entity_poly.entity_id
_entity_poly.type
_entity_poly.pdbx_seq_one_letter_code
_entity_poly.pdbx_strand_id
1 'polypeptide(L)'
;DHLLMTVGDIFGAGVETTTTVMKWAVAYLLHHPQVQKKIQEEIDSTIGLDRHPNLSDRGSLPYLEATIREVLRIRPVSPLLIPHVALTHSSIGDFTIPKGTQVIINLWSLHHDEKEWKNPDVFDPGRSLDEEGKRVYSPSASYLPFII
;
A
#
# COMPACT_ATOMS: atom_id res chain seq x y z
N ASP A 1 16.39 27.96 6.27
CA ASP A 1 15.00 27.64 5.87
C ASP A 1 14.84 26.24 5.27
N HIS A 2 15.52 25.89 4.19
CA HIS A 2 15.40 24.55 3.57
C HIS A 2 15.63 23.36 4.53
N LEU A 3 16.66 23.41 5.39
CA LEU A 3 16.93 22.34 6.35
C LEU A 3 15.77 22.12 7.33
N LEU A 4 15.21 23.19 7.89
CA LEU A 4 14.11 23.10 8.84
C LEU A 4 12.85 22.55 8.16
N MET A 5 12.57 22.99 6.93
CA MET A 5 11.45 22.48 6.13
C MET A 5 11.62 20.99 5.81
N THR A 6 12.79 20.55 5.35
CA THR A 6 13.05 19.13 5.05
C THR A 6 12.91 18.25 6.29
N VAL A 7 13.41 18.70 7.45
CA VAL A 7 13.23 17.96 8.71
C VAL A 7 11.75 17.91 9.10
N GLY A 8 11.02 19.03 8.96
CA GLY A 8 9.59 19.10 9.21
C GLY A 8 8.79 18.14 8.33
N ASP A 9 9.11 18.09 7.03
CA ASP A 9 8.46 17.21 6.06
C ASP A 9 8.67 15.74 6.41
N ILE A 10 9.92 15.32 6.66
CA ILE A 10 10.25 13.92 7.01
C ILE A 10 9.58 13.53 8.34
N PHE A 11 9.62 14.41 9.34
CA PHE A 11 9.02 14.14 10.64
C PHE A 11 7.50 14.00 10.54
N GLY A 12 6.83 14.98 9.92
CA GLY A 12 5.37 14.96 9.77
C GLY A 12 4.89 13.79 8.94
N ALA A 13 5.50 13.58 7.76
CA ALA A 13 5.13 12.48 6.87
C ALA A 13 5.41 11.12 7.53
N GLY A 14 6.58 10.93 8.15
CA GLY A 14 6.96 9.66 8.77
C GLY A 14 6.05 9.26 9.93
N VAL A 15 5.57 10.23 10.72
CA VAL A 15 4.64 9.99 11.83
C VAL A 15 3.24 9.70 11.31
N GLU A 16 2.63 10.61 10.54
CA GLU A 16 1.21 10.52 10.20
C GLU A 16 0.91 9.36 9.25
N THR A 17 1.73 9.18 8.21
CA THR A 17 1.46 8.15 7.19
C THR A 17 1.61 6.74 7.76
N THR A 18 2.73 6.45 8.43
CA THR A 18 3.00 5.15 9.05
C THR A 18 1.98 4.83 10.14
N THR A 19 1.65 5.81 11.00
CA THR A 19 0.65 5.61 12.07
C THR A 19 -0.71 5.27 11.50
N THR A 20 -1.14 5.96 10.43
CA THR A 20 -2.43 5.70 9.80
C THR A 20 -2.50 4.31 9.16
N VAL A 21 -1.45 3.88 8.45
CA VAL A 21 -1.38 2.51 7.90
C VAL A 21 -1.41 1.47 9.01
N MET A 22 -0.66 1.68 10.11
CA MET A 22 -0.68 0.76 11.26
C MET A 22 -2.05 0.68 11.93
N LYS A 23 -2.76 1.79 12.07
CA LYS A 23 -4.14 1.80 12.60
C LYS A 23 -5.07 0.97 11.72
N TRP A 24 -4.99 1.12 10.40
CA TRP A 24 -5.77 0.30 9.47
C TRP A 24 -5.38 -1.18 9.55
N ALA A 25 -4.09 -1.50 9.61
CA ALA A 25 -3.63 -2.88 9.77
C ALA A 25 -4.23 -3.53 11.03
N VAL A 26 -4.16 -2.84 12.18
CA VAL A 26 -4.78 -3.34 13.43
C VAL A 26 -6.30 -3.50 13.26
N ALA A 27 -6.99 -2.52 12.68
CA ALA A 27 -8.43 -2.60 12.46
C ALA A 27 -8.82 -3.81 11.58
N TYR A 28 -8.14 -4.03 10.46
CA TYR A 28 -8.41 -5.18 9.60
C TYR A 28 -8.07 -6.51 10.27
N LEU A 29 -6.97 -6.60 11.03
CA LEU A 29 -6.66 -7.82 11.77
C LEU A 29 -7.71 -8.15 12.84
N LEU A 30 -8.24 -7.13 13.54
CA LEU A 30 -9.35 -7.31 14.49
C LEU A 30 -10.63 -7.82 13.81
N HIS A 31 -10.93 -7.35 12.59
CA HIS A 31 -12.09 -7.80 11.82
C HIS A 31 -11.87 -9.13 11.08
N HIS A 32 -10.62 -9.57 10.91
CA HIS A 32 -10.24 -10.78 10.18
C HIS A 32 -9.30 -11.66 11.01
N PRO A 33 -9.77 -12.25 12.13
CA PRO A 33 -8.94 -13.07 13.03
C PRO A 33 -8.26 -14.25 12.34
N GLN A 34 -8.85 -14.78 11.26
CA GLN A 34 -8.25 -15.81 10.41
C GLN A 34 -6.97 -15.34 9.71
N VAL A 35 -6.89 -14.07 9.30
CA VAL A 35 -5.70 -13.48 8.69
C VAL A 35 -4.62 -13.32 9.76
N GLN A 36 -4.99 -12.79 10.92
CA GLN A 36 -4.07 -12.66 12.05
C GLN A 36 -3.48 -14.02 12.44
N LYS A 37 -4.32 -15.06 12.56
CA LYS A 37 -3.87 -16.42 12.88
C LYS A 37 -2.88 -16.94 11.83
N LYS A 38 -3.16 -16.74 10.55
CA LYS A 38 -2.27 -17.20 9.47
C LYS A 38 -0.93 -16.46 9.45
N ILE A 39 -0.90 -15.17 9.79
CA ILE A 39 0.36 -14.42 9.99
C ILE A 39 1.15 -15.00 11.17
N GLN A 40 0.48 -15.30 12.28
CA GLN A 40 1.13 -15.91 13.45
C GLN A 40 1.71 -17.28 13.11
N GLU A 41 0.95 -18.14 12.42
CA GLU A 41 1.41 -19.45 11.94
C GLU A 41 2.63 -19.33 10.99
N GLU A 42 2.64 -18.33 10.10
CA GLU A 42 3.78 -18.05 9.21
C GLU A 42 5.03 -17.63 10.01
N ILE A 43 4.87 -16.71 10.96
CA ILE A 43 5.97 -16.25 11.83
C ILE A 43 6.50 -17.41 12.68
N ASP A 44 5.62 -18.18 13.34
CA ASP A 44 6.02 -19.28 14.21
C ASP A 44 6.76 -20.38 13.45
N SER A 45 6.32 -20.69 12.23
CA SER A 45 6.96 -21.73 11.39
C SER A 45 8.26 -21.27 10.72
N THR A 46 8.41 -19.98 10.42
CA THR A 46 9.57 -19.45 9.68
C THR A 46 10.66 -18.92 10.62
N ILE A 47 10.26 -18.19 11.66
CA ILE A 47 11.17 -17.52 12.60
C ILE A 47 11.39 -18.38 13.85
N GLY A 48 10.37 -19.12 14.28
CA GLY A 48 10.38 -19.88 15.53
C GLY A 48 10.11 -19.03 16.75
N LEU A 49 10.21 -19.64 17.93
CA LEU A 49 9.88 -19.01 19.22
C LEU A 49 11.11 -18.46 19.96
N ASP A 50 12.33 -18.75 19.46
CA ASP A 50 13.59 -18.45 20.17
C ASP A 50 14.12 -17.03 19.91
N ARG A 51 13.55 -16.31 18.93
CA ARG A 51 14.00 -14.96 18.56
C ARG A 51 12.86 -14.10 18.02
N HIS A 52 13.09 -12.80 18.01
CA HIS A 52 12.19 -11.85 17.34
C HIS A 52 12.44 -11.75 15.83
N PRO A 53 11.42 -11.32 15.04
CA PRO A 53 11.60 -10.98 13.64
C PRO A 53 12.62 -9.85 13.45
N ASN A 54 13.35 -9.90 12.34
CA ASN A 54 14.23 -8.82 11.91
C ASN A 54 14.06 -8.56 10.40
N LEU A 55 14.70 -7.51 9.88
CA LEU A 55 14.48 -7.08 8.49
C LEU A 55 14.94 -8.11 7.44
N SER A 56 15.93 -8.97 7.77
CA SER A 56 16.39 -10.01 6.85
C SER A 56 15.36 -11.13 6.65
N ASP A 57 14.40 -11.27 7.57
CA ASP A 57 13.30 -12.25 7.46
C ASP A 57 12.22 -11.84 6.45
N ARG A 58 12.22 -10.58 6.00
CA ARG A 58 11.14 -10.02 5.14
C ARG A 58 10.86 -10.87 3.91
N GLY A 59 11.89 -11.41 3.27
CA GLY A 59 11.75 -12.26 2.08
C GLY A 59 11.13 -13.64 2.35
N SER A 60 11.03 -14.04 3.61
CA SER A 60 10.51 -15.34 4.05
C SER A 60 9.12 -15.26 4.68
N LEU A 61 8.50 -14.08 4.74
CA LEU A 61 7.15 -13.86 5.30
C LEU A 61 6.18 -13.32 4.23
N PRO A 62 5.92 -14.08 3.14
CA PRO A 62 5.11 -13.60 2.02
C PRO A 62 3.67 -13.26 2.42
N TYR A 63 3.04 -13.98 3.35
CA TYR A 63 1.68 -13.71 3.79
C TYR A 63 1.57 -12.43 4.62
N LEU A 64 2.53 -12.16 5.51
CA LEU A 64 2.65 -10.88 6.19
C LEU A 64 2.83 -9.72 5.20
N GLU A 65 3.77 -9.85 4.26
CA GLU A 65 4.01 -8.82 3.23
C GLU A 65 2.75 -8.60 2.37
N ALA A 66 2.07 -9.66 1.95
CA ALA A 66 0.81 -9.57 1.21
C ALA A 66 -0.31 -8.91 2.01
N THR A 67 -0.36 -9.14 3.33
CA THR A 67 -1.31 -8.47 4.22
C THR A 67 -1.04 -6.96 4.28
N ILE A 68 0.22 -6.54 4.43
CA ILE A 68 0.60 -5.12 4.41
C ILE A 68 0.20 -4.47 3.09
N ARG A 69 0.43 -5.16 1.97
CA ARG A 69 0.04 -4.68 0.63
C ARG A 69 -1.46 -4.53 0.50
N GLU A 70 -2.24 -5.47 1.02
CA GLU A 70 -3.70 -5.38 0.97
C GLU A 70 -4.24 -4.23 1.83
N VAL A 71 -3.63 -3.95 2.98
CA VAL A 71 -3.96 -2.76 3.79
C VAL A 71 -3.71 -1.49 2.98
N LEU A 72 -2.54 -1.38 2.33
CA LEU A 72 -2.18 -0.23 1.51
C LEU A 72 -3.08 -0.07 0.27
N ARG A 73 -3.62 -1.17 -0.27
CA ARG A 73 -4.58 -1.14 -1.38
C ARG A 73 -5.96 -0.67 -0.92
N ILE A 74 -6.54 -1.35 0.06
CA ILE A 74 -7.94 -1.13 0.45
C ILE A 74 -8.11 0.20 1.20
N ARG A 75 -7.06 0.68 1.88
CA ARG A 75 -7.02 1.97 2.56
C ARG A 75 -5.74 2.72 2.18
N PRO A 76 -5.70 3.30 0.97
CA PRO A 76 -4.55 4.09 0.55
C PRO A 76 -4.42 5.31 1.48
N VAL A 77 -3.23 5.51 2.04
CA VAL A 77 -2.98 6.57 3.03
C VAL A 77 -3.20 7.97 2.46
N SER A 78 -3.04 8.14 1.15
CA SER A 78 -3.39 9.36 0.42
C SER A 78 -4.28 9.02 -0.79
N PRO A 79 -5.61 9.01 -0.61
CA PRO A 79 -6.57 8.62 -1.65
C PRO A 79 -6.56 9.50 -2.92
N LEU A 80 -6.10 10.75 -2.80
CA LEU A 80 -6.03 11.71 -3.91
C LEU A 80 -4.59 12.13 -4.26
N LEU A 81 -3.59 11.54 -3.58
CA LEU A 81 -2.18 11.88 -3.72
C LEU A 81 -1.89 13.39 -3.55
N ILE A 82 -0.67 13.82 -3.84
CA ILE A 82 -0.30 15.23 -3.91
C ILE A 82 -0.55 15.70 -5.36
N PRO A 83 -1.20 16.85 -5.59
CA PRO A 83 -1.45 17.33 -6.94
C PRO A 83 -0.17 17.53 -7.76
N HIS A 84 -0.16 17.05 -9.01
CA HIS A 84 0.88 17.36 -9.98
C HIS A 84 0.47 18.59 -10.81
N VAL A 85 1.42 19.43 -11.20
CA VAL A 85 1.13 20.62 -12.03
C VAL A 85 1.83 20.50 -13.38
N ALA A 86 1.08 20.67 -14.47
CA ALA A 86 1.64 20.70 -15.82
C ALA A 86 2.51 21.95 -16.01
N LEU A 87 3.83 21.78 -16.05
CA LEU A 87 4.76 22.91 -16.21
C LEU A 87 4.78 23.47 -17.65
N THR A 88 4.32 22.67 -18.60
CA THR A 88 4.18 23.01 -20.02
C THR A 88 2.84 22.49 -20.55
N HIS A 89 2.45 22.97 -21.73
CA HIS A 89 1.31 22.39 -22.44
C HIS A 89 1.68 20.97 -22.87
N SER A 90 0.79 20.00 -22.58
CA SER A 90 1.05 18.58 -22.79
C SER A 90 -0.26 17.83 -23.09
N SER A 91 -0.23 16.51 -23.07
CA SER A 91 -1.42 15.66 -23.24
C SER A 91 -1.33 14.40 -22.38
N ILE A 92 -2.49 13.85 -22.02
CA ILE A 92 -2.64 12.54 -21.39
C ILE A 92 -3.68 11.77 -22.20
N GLY A 93 -3.25 10.72 -22.90
CA GLY A 93 -4.09 10.08 -23.92
C GLY A 93 -4.54 11.10 -24.97
N ASP A 94 -5.84 11.13 -25.25
CA ASP A 94 -6.44 12.06 -26.21
C ASP A 94 -6.75 13.44 -25.63
N PHE A 95 -6.52 13.65 -24.33
CA PHE A 95 -6.82 14.91 -23.64
C PHE A 95 -5.64 15.87 -23.70
N THR A 96 -5.91 17.10 -24.15
CA THR A 96 -4.95 18.22 -24.07
C THR A 96 -4.92 18.78 -22.65
N ILE A 97 -3.71 18.94 -22.09
CA ILE A 97 -3.47 19.46 -20.74
C ILE A 97 -2.74 20.80 -20.84
N PRO A 98 -3.43 21.93 -20.60
CA PRO A 98 -2.79 23.24 -20.57
C PRO A 98 -1.75 23.38 -19.46
N LYS A 99 -0.71 24.19 -19.71
CA LYS A 99 0.24 24.61 -18.68
C LYS A 99 -0.52 25.22 -17.47
N GLY A 100 -0.10 24.85 -16.26
CA GLY A 100 -0.69 25.29 -15.00
C GLY A 100 -1.84 24.40 -14.50
N THR A 101 -2.30 23.42 -15.30
CA THR A 101 -3.34 22.49 -14.87
C THR A 101 -2.85 21.63 -13.72
N GLN A 102 -3.66 21.54 -12.65
CA GLN A 102 -3.48 20.57 -11.58
C GLN A 102 -4.08 19.22 -11.99
N VAL A 103 -3.29 18.17 -11.86
CA VAL A 103 -3.67 16.78 -12.10
C VAL A 103 -3.72 16.09 -10.74
N ILE A 104 -4.92 15.63 -10.37
CA ILE A 104 -5.18 14.90 -9.12
C ILE A 104 -5.46 13.45 -9.51
N ILE A 105 -4.67 12.53 -8.96
CA ILE A 105 -4.85 11.09 -9.21
C ILE A 105 -5.79 10.55 -8.13
N ASN A 106 -6.93 10.02 -8.55
CA ASN A 106 -7.86 9.36 -7.64
C ASN A 106 -7.41 7.90 -7.37
N LEU A 107 -6.40 7.76 -6.49
CA LEU A 107 -5.83 6.46 -6.14
C LEU A 107 -6.87 5.52 -5.51
N TRP A 108 -7.85 6.07 -4.77
CA TRP A 108 -8.97 5.26 -4.28
C TRP A 108 -9.72 4.57 -5.41
N SER A 109 -10.07 5.31 -6.46
CA SER A 109 -10.74 4.74 -7.63
C SER A 109 -9.89 3.68 -8.33
N LEU A 110 -8.57 3.89 -8.44
CA LEU A 110 -7.67 2.89 -9.02
C LEU A 110 -7.68 1.59 -8.19
N HIS A 111 -7.57 1.72 -6.87
CA HIS A 111 -7.51 0.57 -5.96
C HIS A 111 -8.86 -0.13 -5.74
N HIS A 112 -9.97 0.50 -6.10
CA HIS A 112 -11.33 -0.03 -5.95
C HIS A 112 -12.09 -0.22 -7.28
N ASP A 113 -11.43 -0.10 -8.43
CA ASP A 113 -12.06 -0.38 -9.72
C ASP A 113 -12.36 -1.88 -9.84
N GLU A 114 -13.64 -2.25 -9.95
CA GLU A 114 -14.09 -3.64 -10.10
C GLU A 114 -13.56 -4.31 -11.37
N LYS A 115 -13.12 -3.54 -12.37
CA LYS A 115 -12.48 -4.07 -13.58
C LYS A 115 -11.06 -4.58 -13.34
N GLU A 116 -10.37 -3.98 -12.38
CA GLU A 116 -8.99 -4.29 -12.01
C GLU A 116 -8.92 -5.20 -10.77
N TRP A 117 -9.91 -5.09 -9.88
CA TRP A 117 -9.93 -5.75 -8.58
C TRP A 117 -11.24 -6.50 -8.38
N LYS A 118 -11.19 -7.84 -8.36
CA LYS A 118 -12.35 -8.66 -8.05
C LYS A 118 -12.81 -8.44 -6.61
N ASN A 119 -14.06 -8.03 -6.36
CA ASN A 119 -14.59 -7.73 -5.02
C ASN A 119 -13.70 -6.72 -4.26
N PRO A 120 -13.53 -5.48 -4.76
CA PRO A 120 -12.50 -4.55 -4.28
C PRO A 120 -12.62 -4.17 -2.80
N ASP A 121 -13.82 -4.24 -2.23
CA ASP A 121 -14.09 -3.91 -0.83
C ASP A 121 -13.80 -5.06 0.14
N VAL A 122 -13.46 -6.25 -0.37
CA VAL A 122 -13.10 -7.42 0.46
C VAL A 122 -11.60 -7.38 0.75
N PHE A 123 -11.27 -7.36 2.04
CA PHE A 123 -9.89 -7.52 2.52
C PHE A 123 -9.40 -8.95 2.30
N ASP A 124 -8.52 -9.11 1.31
CA ASP A 124 -7.97 -10.41 0.94
C ASP A 124 -6.46 -10.30 0.66
N PRO A 125 -5.59 -10.67 1.63
CA PRO A 125 -4.15 -10.76 1.43
C PRO A 125 -3.77 -11.70 0.26
N GLY A 126 -4.61 -12.69 -0.06
CA GLY A 126 -4.38 -13.64 -1.14
C GLY A 126 -4.22 -13.01 -2.52
N ARG A 127 -4.74 -11.80 -2.75
CA ARG A 127 -4.62 -11.08 -4.03
C ARG A 127 -3.18 -10.89 -4.49
N SER A 128 -2.25 -10.72 -3.54
CA SER A 128 -0.86 -10.44 -3.85
C SER A 128 0.02 -11.70 -3.77
N LEU A 129 -0.56 -12.90 -3.67
CA LEU A 129 0.16 -14.16 -3.49
C LEU A 129 0.01 -15.08 -4.69
N ASP A 130 1.11 -15.71 -5.11
CA ASP A 130 1.08 -16.76 -6.13
C ASP A 130 0.26 -17.98 -5.68
N GLU A 131 -0.01 -18.91 -6.61
CA GLU A 131 -0.86 -20.09 -6.35
C GLU A 131 -0.35 -20.95 -5.19
N GLU A 132 0.98 -20.96 -4.96
CA GLU A 132 1.61 -21.70 -3.86
C GLU A 132 1.67 -20.90 -2.54
N GLY A 133 1.33 -19.60 -2.55
CA GLY A 133 1.41 -18.71 -1.40
C GLY A 133 2.85 -18.39 -0.96
N LYS A 134 3.85 -18.59 -1.83
CA LYS A 134 5.28 -18.45 -1.52
C LYS A 134 5.87 -17.14 -2.00
N ARG A 135 5.26 -16.49 -2.99
CA ARG A 135 5.79 -15.26 -3.56
C ARG A 135 4.73 -14.18 -3.63
N VAL A 136 5.18 -12.97 -3.37
CA VAL A 136 4.37 -11.77 -3.49
C VAL A 136 4.52 -11.18 -4.89
N TYR A 137 3.41 -10.88 -5.56
CA TYR A 137 3.40 -10.19 -6.84
C TYR A 137 2.38 -9.04 -6.86
N SER A 138 2.41 -8.21 -7.90
CA SER A 138 1.41 -7.17 -8.10
C SER A 138 0.26 -7.70 -8.97
N PRO A 139 -0.97 -7.83 -8.45
CA PRO A 139 -2.06 -8.44 -9.21
C PRO A 139 -2.60 -7.56 -10.33
N SER A 140 -2.44 -6.24 -10.22
CA SER A 140 -2.82 -5.28 -11.26
C SER A 140 -1.78 -4.17 -11.34
N ALA A 141 -1.66 -3.56 -12.52
CA ALA A 141 -0.90 -2.32 -12.73
C ALA A 141 -1.51 -1.13 -11.98
N SER A 142 -2.77 -1.25 -11.55
CA SER A 142 -3.49 -0.27 -10.74
C SER A 142 -2.96 -0.18 -9.30
N TYR A 143 -2.12 -1.12 -8.85
CA TYR A 143 -1.53 -1.10 -7.51
C TYR A 143 -0.37 -0.11 -7.38
N LEU A 144 -0.70 1.15 -7.04
CA LEU A 144 0.26 2.25 -6.90
C LEU A 144 0.28 2.90 -5.49
N PRO A 145 0.58 2.15 -4.41
CA PRO A 145 0.48 2.67 -3.03
C PRO A 145 1.49 3.78 -2.69
N PHE A 146 2.60 3.88 -3.42
CA PHE A 146 3.67 4.86 -3.18
C PHE A 146 4.08 5.65 -4.44
N ILE A 147 3.26 5.61 -5.49
CA ILE A 147 3.50 6.17 -6.84
C ILE A 147 4.85 5.76 -7.49
N ILE A 148 5.00 6.06 -8.78
CA ILE A 148 6.27 5.95 -9.53
C ILE A 148 6.55 7.32 -10.12
#